data_AF-A0A4Y2AWR8-F1
#
_entry.id   AF-A0A4Y2AWR8-F1
#
_cell.length_a   1.000
_cell.length_b   1.000
_cell.length_c   1.000
_cell.angle_alpha   90.00
_cell.angle_beta   90.00
_cell.angle_gamma   90.00
#
_symmetry.space_group_name_H-M   'P 1'
#
loop_
_entity.id
_entity.type
_entity.pdbx_description
1 polymer ?
#
loop_
_entity_poly.entity_id
_entity_poly.type
_entity_poly.pdbx_seq_one_letter_code
_entity_poly.pdbx_strand_id
1 'polypeptide(L)'
;MEYLYKICQGSMEEFETKARTSQGCLVTQVFSGAKGSMEHLYQMFGSVGCQNDAFIRDSFWDGLNANEAVKHAKIATDALSKTSKIWETGYSYSKMVYNLQGLHVDYMGCLVDGNLVIDNDVLNVLHYTNVMSEEGFRHLMDETLLKEKQLK
;
A
#
# COMPACT_ATOMS: atom_id res chain seq x y z
N MET A 1 -12.25 2.54 -32.45
CA MET A 1 -12.31 3.84 -31.73
C MET A 1 -13.75 4.28 -31.44
N GLU A 2 -14.76 3.86 -32.22
CA GLU A 2 -16.18 4.22 -32.00
C GLU A 2 -16.86 3.58 -30.78
N TYR A 3 -16.27 2.58 -30.12
CA TYR A 3 -16.95 1.82 -29.06
C TYR A 3 -16.91 2.43 -27.65
N LEU A 4 -16.15 3.52 -27.44
CA LEU A 4 -16.11 4.22 -26.13
C LEU A 4 -17.09 5.41 -26.04
N TYR A 5 -17.66 5.86 -27.17
CA TYR A 5 -18.47 7.08 -27.24
C TYR A 5 -19.93 6.91 -26.73
N LYS A 6 -20.30 5.72 -26.24
CA LYS A 6 -21.69 5.41 -25.80
C LYS A 6 -21.81 5.00 -24.32
N ILE A 7 -20.82 5.34 -23.49
CA ILE A 7 -20.93 5.18 -22.03
C ILE A 7 -21.33 6.49 -21.33
N CYS A 8 -21.92 7.43 -22.09
CA CYS A 8 -22.35 8.73 -21.56
C CYS A 8 -23.82 8.66 -21.11
N GLN A 9 -24.03 9.06 -19.85
CA GLN A 9 -25.29 9.14 -19.09
C GLN A 9 -25.86 7.80 -18.58
N GLY A 10 -25.74 7.59 -17.28
CA GLY A 10 -26.23 6.44 -16.53
C GLY A 10 -25.67 6.42 -15.11
N SER A 11 -26.19 5.58 -14.23
CA SER A 11 -25.59 5.36 -12.90
C SER A 11 -24.23 4.66 -13.03
N MET A 12 -23.42 4.70 -11.98
CA MET A 12 -22.15 3.94 -11.93
C MET A 12 -22.36 2.46 -12.29
N GLU A 13 -23.43 1.84 -11.79
CA GLU A 13 -23.77 0.44 -12.07
C GLU A 13 -24.01 0.15 -13.56
N GLU A 14 -24.69 1.07 -14.26
CA GLU A 14 -24.91 0.95 -15.70
C GLU A 14 -23.59 1.09 -16.48
N PHE A 15 -22.71 1.98 -16.03
CA PHE A 15 -21.36 2.13 -16.61
C PHE A 15 -20.54 0.86 -16.42
N GLU A 16 -20.53 0.28 -15.21
CA GLU A 16 -19.78 -0.95 -14.94
C GLU A 16 -20.25 -2.11 -15.82
N THR A 17 -21.56 -2.25 -15.99
CA THR A 17 -22.15 -3.33 -16.80
C THR A 17 -21.72 -3.21 -18.26
N LYS A 18 -21.69 -1.99 -18.79
CA LYS A 18 -21.17 -1.70 -20.15
C LYS A 18 -19.66 -1.90 -20.24
N ALA A 19 -18.91 -1.52 -19.21
CA ALA A 19 -17.47 -1.75 -19.17
C ALA A 19 -17.13 -3.25 -19.16
N ARG A 20 -17.83 -4.07 -18.38
CA ARG A 20 -17.62 -5.54 -18.33
C ARG A 20 -17.80 -6.25 -19.67
N THR A 21 -18.63 -5.70 -20.54
CA THR A 21 -18.90 -6.27 -21.88
C THR A 21 -18.00 -5.67 -22.97
N SER A 22 -17.15 -4.69 -22.63
CA SER A 22 -16.21 -4.05 -23.54
C SER A 22 -14.86 -4.78 -23.56
N GLN A 23 -14.25 -4.89 -24.75
CA GLN A 23 -12.91 -5.46 -24.94
C GLN A 23 -11.82 -4.40 -25.15
N GLY A 24 -12.01 -3.19 -24.62
CA GLY A 24 -11.00 -2.13 -24.72
C GLY A 24 -9.79 -2.38 -23.81
N CYS A 25 -8.58 -2.02 -24.27
CA CYS A 25 -7.34 -2.21 -23.51
C CYS A 25 -7.40 -1.60 -22.09
N LEU A 26 -8.02 -0.42 -21.94
CA LEU A 26 -8.17 0.25 -20.64
C LEU A 26 -9.06 -0.55 -19.68
N VAL A 27 -10.13 -1.14 -20.19
CA VAL A 27 -11.05 -1.99 -19.43
C VAL A 27 -10.35 -3.28 -18.99
N THR A 28 -9.59 -3.91 -19.89
CA THR A 28 -8.77 -5.08 -19.57
C THR A 28 -7.72 -4.77 -18.50
N GLN A 29 -7.09 -3.59 -18.56
CA GLN A 29 -6.11 -3.16 -17.57
C GLN A 29 -6.72 -2.98 -16.17
N VAL A 30 -7.94 -2.45 -16.09
CA VAL A 30 -8.68 -2.32 -14.82
C VAL A 30 -9.07 -3.69 -14.28
N PHE A 31 -9.66 -4.57 -15.10
CA PHE A 31 -10.12 -5.89 -14.62
C PHE A 31 -8.99 -6.85 -14.28
N SER A 32 -7.82 -6.69 -14.89
CA SER A 32 -6.62 -7.45 -14.51
C SER A 32 -5.96 -6.94 -13.22
N GLY A 33 -6.40 -5.79 -12.68
CA GLY A 33 -5.79 -5.16 -11.51
C GLY A 33 -4.42 -4.54 -11.77
N ALA A 34 -4.02 -4.39 -13.03
CA ALA A 34 -2.70 -3.87 -13.37
C ALA A 34 -2.56 -2.36 -13.08
N LYS A 35 -3.59 -1.56 -13.40
CA LYS A 35 -3.66 -0.13 -13.04
C LYS A 35 -5.06 0.44 -13.26
N GLY A 36 -5.40 1.44 -12.46
CA GLY A 36 -6.69 2.13 -12.53
C GLY A 36 -7.78 1.32 -11.85
N SER A 37 -8.96 1.92 -11.79
CA SER A 37 -10.16 1.30 -11.23
C SER A 37 -11.37 1.70 -12.07
N MET A 38 -12.52 1.10 -11.78
CA MET A 38 -13.75 1.43 -12.51
C MET A 38 -14.13 2.90 -12.31
N GLU A 39 -13.87 3.46 -11.12
CA GLU A 39 -14.10 4.88 -10.83
C GLU A 39 -13.25 5.79 -11.74
N HIS A 40 -12.00 5.42 -12.01
CA HIS A 40 -11.17 6.20 -12.94
C HIS A 40 -11.76 6.21 -14.36
N LEU A 41 -12.22 5.05 -14.84
CA LEU A 41 -12.88 4.97 -16.16
C LEU A 41 -14.18 5.77 -16.18
N TYR A 42 -14.95 5.72 -15.09
CA TYR A 42 -16.18 6.48 -14.95
C TYR A 42 -15.92 7.99 -14.98
N GLN A 43 -14.91 8.48 -14.28
CA GLN A 43 -14.52 9.89 -14.33
C GLN A 43 -14.03 10.32 -15.72
N MET A 44 -13.36 9.43 -16.43
CA MET A 44 -12.90 9.68 -17.79
C MET A 44 -14.06 9.83 -18.78
N PHE A 45 -15.02 8.90 -18.80
CA PHE A 45 -16.00 8.79 -19.90
C PHE A 45 -17.46 9.00 -19.48
N GLY A 46 -17.78 8.86 -18.19
CA GLY A 46 -19.13 8.97 -17.66
C GLY A 46 -19.39 10.34 -17.03
N SER A 47 -18.79 10.58 -15.88
CA SER A 47 -18.94 11.82 -15.10
C SER A 47 -17.88 11.87 -14.01
N VAL A 48 -17.29 13.05 -13.74
CA VAL A 48 -16.36 13.21 -12.60
C VAL A 48 -17.07 12.96 -11.26
N GLY A 49 -18.37 13.20 -11.18
CA GLY A 49 -19.22 12.82 -10.05
C GLY A 49 -19.17 13.79 -8.87
N CYS A 50 -19.47 13.29 -7.68
CA CYS A 50 -19.51 14.10 -6.46
C CYS A 50 -18.10 14.35 -5.92
N GLN A 51 -17.80 15.60 -5.64
CA GLN A 51 -16.55 16.10 -5.11
C GLN A 51 -16.91 16.92 -3.85
N ASN A 52 -16.85 16.32 -2.66
CA ASN A 52 -17.26 16.86 -1.35
C ASN A 52 -18.58 17.66 -1.34
N ASP A 53 -18.57 18.91 -1.81
CA ASP A 53 -19.70 19.85 -1.85
C ASP A 53 -20.21 20.19 -3.27
N ALA A 54 -19.66 19.54 -4.29
CA ALA A 54 -19.91 19.85 -5.70
C ALA A 54 -20.15 18.59 -6.52
N PHE A 55 -21.25 18.55 -7.28
CA PHE A 55 -21.45 17.53 -8.30
C PHE A 55 -20.98 18.06 -9.65
N ILE A 56 -20.06 17.34 -10.28
CA ILE A 56 -19.54 17.63 -11.63
C ILE A 56 -20.19 16.64 -12.58
N ARG A 57 -20.97 17.16 -13.53
CA ARG A 57 -21.70 16.34 -14.49
C ARG A 57 -20.80 15.88 -15.62
N ASP A 58 -19.99 16.78 -16.15
CA ASP A 58 -19.17 16.52 -17.33
C ASP A 58 -18.07 15.50 -17.01
N SER A 59 -17.68 14.72 -18.02
CA SER A 59 -16.57 13.78 -17.93
C SER A 59 -15.24 14.47 -18.30
N PHE A 60 -14.10 13.89 -17.94
CA PHE A 60 -12.82 14.43 -18.40
C PHE A 60 -12.63 14.33 -19.91
N TRP A 61 -13.30 13.38 -20.57
CA TRP A 61 -13.27 13.21 -22.02
C TRP A 61 -14.04 14.31 -22.73
N ASP A 62 -15.22 14.67 -22.22
CA ASP A 62 -16.07 15.72 -22.79
C ASP A 62 -15.55 17.12 -22.48
N GLY A 63 -14.78 17.24 -21.39
CA GLY A 63 -14.20 18.49 -20.90
C GLY A 63 -15.13 19.21 -19.94
N LEU A 64 -14.56 19.78 -18.87
CA LEU A 64 -15.33 20.48 -17.85
C LEU A 64 -15.62 21.91 -18.30
N ASN A 65 -16.86 22.36 -18.05
CA ASN A 65 -17.17 23.78 -18.15
C ASN A 65 -16.47 24.60 -17.04
N ALA A 66 -16.42 25.92 -17.20
CA ALA A 66 -15.67 26.81 -16.31
C ALA A 66 -16.08 26.70 -14.82
N ASN A 67 -17.38 26.55 -14.53
CA ASN A 67 -17.87 26.42 -13.15
C ASN A 67 -17.44 25.09 -12.51
N GLU A 68 -17.55 24.00 -13.27
CA GLU A 68 -17.13 22.68 -12.82
C GLU A 68 -15.61 22.57 -12.65
N ALA A 69 -14.85 23.19 -13.55
CA ALA A 69 -13.39 23.27 -13.45
C ALA A 69 -12.95 23.99 -12.16
N VAL A 70 -13.59 25.12 -11.80
CA VAL A 70 -13.30 25.85 -10.56
C VAL A 70 -13.62 25.00 -9.33
N LYS A 71 -14.75 24.29 -9.33
CA LYS A 71 -15.13 23.38 -8.24
C LYS A 71 -14.12 22.24 -8.06
N HIS A 72 -13.73 21.60 -9.16
CA HIS A 72 -12.70 20.55 -9.16
C HIS A 72 -11.35 21.08 -8.64
N ALA A 73 -10.92 22.25 -9.15
CA ALA A 73 -9.65 22.86 -8.79
C ALA A 73 -9.57 23.22 -7.30
N LYS A 74 -10.67 23.70 -6.71
CA LYS A 74 -10.75 23.97 -5.26
C LYS A 74 -10.45 22.71 -4.45
N ILE A 75 -11.07 21.60 -4.82
CA ILE A 75 -10.95 20.33 -4.08
C ILE A 75 -9.57 19.71 -4.26
N ALA A 76 -9.02 19.79 -5.47
CA ALA A 76 -7.63 19.42 -5.73
C ALA A 76 -6.65 20.25 -4.88
N THR A 77 -6.89 21.56 -4.74
CA THR A 77 -6.05 22.45 -3.92
C THR A 77 -6.14 22.10 -2.44
N ASP A 78 -7.35 21.84 -1.92
CA ASP A 78 -7.54 21.41 -0.53
C ASP A 78 -6.82 20.08 -0.26
N ALA A 79 -6.90 19.12 -1.19
CA ALA A 79 -6.19 17.85 -1.09
C ALA A 79 -4.66 18.04 -1.10
N LEU A 80 -4.14 18.87 -2.01
CA LEU A 80 -2.71 19.22 -2.06
C LEU A 80 -2.26 19.89 -0.75
N SER A 81 -3.06 20.77 -0.17
CA SER A 81 -2.74 21.37 1.14
C SER A 81 -2.59 20.31 2.22
N LYS A 82 -3.41 19.24 2.21
CA LYS A 82 -3.30 18.13 3.15
C LYS A 82 -2.05 17.28 2.89
N THR A 83 -1.62 17.12 1.64
CA THR A 83 -0.37 16.42 1.32
C THR A 83 0.89 17.14 1.83
N SER A 84 0.81 18.45 2.15
CA SER A 84 1.92 19.18 2.79
C SER A 84 2.31 18.62 4.17
N LYS A 85 1.45 17.78 4.77
CA LYS A 85 1.70 17.04 6.01
C LYS A 85 2.49 15.74 5.81
N ILE A 86 3.12 15.53 4.65
CA ILE A 86 3.95 14.34 4.39
C ILE A 86 5.08 14.14 5.42
N TRP A 87 5.54 15.23 6.05
CA TRP A 87 6.53 15.17 7.12
C TRP A 87 5.99 14.51 8.40
N GLU A 88 4.69 14.55 8.67
CA GLU A 88 4.08 14.00 9.90
C GLU A 88 4.26 12.48 9.96
N THR A 89 4.01 11.78 8.85
CA THR A 89 4.20 10.33 8.75
C THR A 89 5.68 9.97 8.79
N GLY A 90 6.55 10.75 8.13
CA GLY A 90 8.01 10.56 8.19
C GLY A 90 8.57 10.69 9.62
N TYR A 91 8.14 11.72 10.36
CA TYR A 91 8.50 11.91 11.75
C TYR A 91 7.95 10.79 12.65
N SER A 92 6.68 10.42 12.48
CA SER A 92 6.03 9.36 13.26
C SER A 92 6.72 8.02 13.04
N TYR A 93 7.01 7.67 11.77
CA TYR A 93 7.77 6.48 11.42
C TYR A 93 9.17 6.48 12.07
N SER A 94 9.92 7.58 11.92
CA SER A 94 11.26 7.69 12.49
C SER A 94 11.25 7.53 14.00
N LYS A 95 10.26 8.12 14.69
CA LYS A 95 10.06 7.98 16.13
C LYS A 95 9.71 6.54 16.52
N MET A 96 8.83 5.88 15.76
CA MET A 96 8.48 4.47 16.01
C MET A 96 9.71 3.56 15.85
N VAL A 97 10.48 3.72 14.77
CA VAL A 97 11.72 2.95 14.57
C VAL A 97 12.72 3.21 15.70
N TYR A 98 12.95 4.47 16.06
CA TYR A 98 13.86 4.82 17.16
C TYR A 98 13.43 4.21 18.50
N ASN A 99 12.13 4.23 18.80
CA ASN A 99 11.60 3.64 20.03
C ASN A 99 11.69 2.12 20.04
N LEU A 100 11.63 1.47 18.87
CA LEU A 100 11.64 0.01 18.77
C LEU A 100 13.04 -0.58 18.50
N GLN A 101 14.07 0.25 18.27
CA GLN A 101 15.40 -0.22 17.87
C GLN A 101 16.12 -1.09 18.92
N GLY A 102 15.72 -0.99 20.19
CA GLY A 102 16.25 -1.79 21.30
C GLY A 102 15.62 -3.18 21.42
N LEU A 103 14.48 -3.41 20.75
CA LEU A 103 13.80 -4.69 20.81
C LEU A 103 14.55 -5.74 19.99
N HIS A 104 14.80 -6.88 20.62
CA HIS A 104 15.39 -8.05 19.98
C HIS A 104 14.82 -9.32 20.60
N VAL A 105 14.99 -10.44 19.92
CA VAL A 105 14.70 -11.76 20.47
C VAL A 105 15.98 -12.31 21.08
N ASP A 106 15.94 -12.71 22.35
CA ASP A 106 17.09 -13.28 23.04
C ASP A 106 17.29 -14.78 22.71
N TYR A 107 18.35 -15.38 23.25
CA TYR A 107 18.67 -16.79 23.03
C TYR A 107 17.63 -17.77 23.62
N MET A 108 16.76 -17.30 24.51
CA MET A 108 15.68 -18.09 25.11
C MET A 108 14.37 -17.98 24.32
N GLY A 109 14.34 -17.16 23.25
CA GLY A 109 13.16 -16.95 22.42
C GLY A 109 12.20 -15.88 22.95
N CYS A 110 12.64 -15.07 23.92
CA CYS A 110 11.86 -13.99 24.51
C CYS A 110 12.03 -12.69 23.72
N LEU A 111 10.98 -11.88 23.60
CA LEU A 111 11.09 -10.49 23.13
C LEU A 111 11.59 -9.63 24.28
N VAL A 112 12.74 -8.97 24.10
CA VAL A 112 13.42 -8.21 25.15
C VAL A 112 13.71 -6.79 24.68
N ASP A 113 13.53 -5.82 25.59
CA ASP A 113 14.01 -4.44 25.45
C ASP A 113 14.97 -4.14 26.63
N GLY A 114 16.28 -4.14 26.33
CA GLY A 114 17.31 -4.03 27.36
C GLY A 114 17.27 -5.19 28.35
N ASN A 115 16.89 -4.90 29.60
CA ASN A 115 16.73 -5.92 30.66
C ASN A 115 15.26 -6.33 30.90
N LEU A 116 14.32 -5.76 30.15
CA LEU A 116 12.89 -5.99 30.34
C LEU A 116 12.41 -7.03 29.34
N VAL A 117 11.85 -8.13 29.84
CA VAL A 117 11.17 -9.13 29.02
C VAL A 117 9.75 -8.64 28.72
N ILE A 118 9.44 -8.46 27.45
CA ILE A 118 8.14 -7.99 26.94
C ILE A 118 7.23 -9.19 26.66
N ASP A 119 7.79 -10.25 26.08
CA ASP A 119 7.08 -11.50 25.78
C ASP A 119 8.03 -12.69 25.97
N ASN A 120 7.51 -13.81 26.49
CA ASN A 120 8.30 -14.98 26.82
C ASN A 120 8.34 -16.03 25.69
N ASP A 121 7.54 -15.88 24.63
CA ASP A 121 7.39 -16.95 23.64
C ASP A 121 7.06 -16.45 22.22
N VAL A 122 8.03 -15.79 21.59
CA VAL A 122 7.86 -15.21 20.24
C VAL A 122 8.18 -16.24 19.15
N LEU A 123 9.01 -17.23 19.47
CA LEU A 123 9.45 -18.24 18.51
C LEU A 123 8.33 -19.21 18.11
N ASN A 124 7.32 -19.41 18.96
CA ASN A 124 6.14 -20.19 18.59
C ASN A 124 5.24 -19.49 17.55
N VAL A 125 5.36 -18.16 17.41
CA VAL A 125 4.60 -17.35 16.43
C VAL A 125 5.41 -17.13 15.15
N LEU A 126 6.75 -17.17 15.21
CA LEU A 126 7.65 -17.08 14.07
C LEU A 126 7.70 -18.41 13.29
N HIS A 127 6.63 -18.67 12.54
CA HIS A 127 6.60 -19.74 11.55
C HIS A 127 7.75 -19.60 10.52
N TYR A 128 8.61 -20.63 10.45
CA TYR A 128 9.54 -20.97 9.35
C TYR A 128 10.90 -20.24 9.23
N THR A 129 11.64 -20.09 10.32
CA THR A 129 13.11 -20.15 10.19
C THR A 129 13.59 -21.33 11.01
N ASN A 130 14.31 -22.26 10.37
CA ASN A 130 15.10 -23.27 11.07
C ASN A 130 16.14 -22.53 11.93
N VAL A 131 15.74 -22.12 13.14
CA VAL A 131 16.66 -21.74 14.19
C VAL A 131 17.55 -22.96 14.38
N MET A 132 18.84 -22.79 14.11
CA MET A 132 19.84 -23.84 14.19
C MET A 132 19.62 -24.63 15.48
N SER A 133 19.47 -25.96 15.38
CA SER A 133 19.29 -26.79 16.56
C SER A 133 20.47 -26.61 17.51
N GLU A 134 20.26 -26.83 18.80
CA GLU A 134 21.32 -26.74 19.81
C GLU A 134 22.53 -27.62 19.45
N GLU A 135 22.30 -28.79 18.85
CA GLU A 135 23.34 -29.67 18.30
C GLU A 135 24.11 -29.02 17.15
N GLY A 136 23.41 -28.33 16.23
CA GLY A 136 24.03 -27.57 15.15
C GLY A 136 24.90 -26.42 15.67
N PHE A 137 24.44 -25.73 16.72
CA PHE A 137 25.22 -24.67 17.35
C PHE A 137 26.47 -25.20 18.07
N ARG A 138 26.35 -26.29 18.82
CA ARG A 138 27.52 -26.96 19.46
C ARG A 138 28.54 -27.42 18.44
N HIS A 139 28.09 -28.05 17.36
CA HIS A 139 28.98 -28.49 16.29
C HIS A 139 29.77 -27.32 15.68
N LEU A 140 29.10 -26.19 15.44
CA LEU A 140 29.74 -25.00 14.90
C LEU A 140 30.78 -24.40 15.87
N MET A 141 30.45 -24.36 17.17
CA MET A 141 31.36 -23.90 18.22
C MET A 141 32.60 -24.80 18.33
N ASP A 142 32.41 -26.12 18.30
CA ASP A 142 33.50 -27.09 18.39
C ASP A 142 34.43 -26.99 17.17
N GLU A 143 33.89 -26.87 15.95
CA GLU A 143 34.71 -26.68 14.74
C GLU A 143 35.51 -25.37 14.78
N THR A 144 34.90 -24.30 15.27
CA THR A 144 35.55 -22.97 15.33
C THR A 144 36.67 -22.96 16.36
N LEU A 145 36.43 -23.55 17.55
CA LEU A 145 37.42 -23.67 18.62
C LEU A 145 38.56 -24.65 18.27
N LEU A 146 38.27 -25.72 17.51
CA LEU A 146 39.29 -26.65 17.01
C LEU A 146 40.21 -26.00 15.98
N LYS A 147 39.66 -25.16 15.08
CA LYS A 147 40.45 -24.41 14.10
C LYS A 147 41.40 -23.41 14.74
N GLU A 148 40.98 -22.71 15.81
CA GLU A 148 41.88 -21.78 16.52
C GLU A 148 43.03 -22.49 17.26
N LYS A 149 42.81 -23.73 17.72
CA LYS A 149 43.87 -24.54 18.36
C LYS A 149 44.89 -25.10 17.38
N GLN A 150 44.55 -25.25 16.10
CA GLN A 150 45.47 -25.70 15.06
C GLN A 150 46.28 -24.56 14.42
N LEU A 151 45.92 -23.30 14.70
CA LEU A 151 46.60 -22.09 14.22
C LEU A 151 47.59 -21.51 15.26
N LYS A 152 47.79 -22.17 16.41
CA LYS A 152 48.84 -21.89 17.40
C LYS A 152 49.86 -23.01 17.41
#